data_AF-A0A969S1Z6-F1
#
_entry.id   AF-A0A969S1Z6-F1
#
_cell.length_a   1.000
_cell.length_b   1.000
_cell.length_c   1.000
_cell.angle_alpha   90.00
_cell.angle_beta   90.00
_cell.angle_gamma   90.00
#
_symmetry.space_group_name_H-M   'P 1'
#
loop_
_entity.id
_entity.type
_entity.pdbx_description
1 polymer ?
#
loop_
_entity_poly.entity_id
_entity_poly.type
_entity_poly.pdbx_seq_one_letter_code
_entity_poly.pdbx_strand_id
1 'polypeptide(L)'
;MYIYAFLPNPTRLLALPLGISGSLQIIAVKDLAALVELDLDVLALQDSDERLMQAILAHDRVTRAVFQQTTLLPPQVWYEFCLPTGIARAFRNSSSRVCGKAREASRQSRVSVKADCSALS
;
A
#
# COMPACT_ATOMS: atom_id res chain seq x y z
N MET A 1 -10.88 -6.90 7.81
CA MET A 1 -9.52 -6.42 7.47
C MET A 1 -9.46 -6.01 6.01
N TYR A 2 -9.27 -4.73 5.77
CA TYR A 2 -9.09 -4.11 4.46
C TYR A 2 -7.66 -3.55 4.34
N ILE A 3 -7.06 -3.65 3.15
CA ILE A 3 -5.69 -3.22 2.89
C ILE A 3 -5.73 -2.04 1.93
N TYR A 4 -5.13 -0.93 2.33
CA TYR A 4 -5.02 0.26 1.49
C TYR A 4 -3.80 0.19 0.59
N ALA A 5 -2.65 -0.19 1.15
CA ALA A 5 -1.39 -0.26 0.41
C ALA A 5 -0.37 -1.12 1.15
N PHE A 6 0.63 -1.59 0.40
CA PHE A 6 1.87 -2.11 0.96
C PHE A 6 2.96 -1.04 0.88
N LEU A 7 3.89 -1.07 1.84
CA LEU A 7 4.99 -0.12 1.94
C LEU A 7 6.23 -0.83 2.51
N PRO A 8 7.45 -0.30 2.29
CA PRO A 8 8.61 -0.72 3.07
C PRO A 8 8.34 -0.54 4.56
N ASN A 9 8.92 -1.40 5.41
CA ASN A 9 8.76 -1.28 6.86
C ASN A 9 9.24 0.11 7.31
N PRO A 10 8.34 0.96 7.85
CA PRO A 10 8.69 2.32 8.16
C PRO A 10 9.66 2.37 9.35
N THR A 11 10.80 3.01 9.16
CA THR A 11 11.79 3.26 10.23
C THR A 11 11.41 4.44 11.12
N ARG A 12 10.35 5.16 10.77
CA ARG A 12 9.79 6.30 11.51
C ARG A 12 8.29 6.12 11.68
N LEU A 13 7.74 6.67 12.75
CA LEU A 13 6.29 6.68 12.95
C LEU A 13 5.63 7.52 11.84
N LEU A 14 4.65 6.92 11.17
CA LEU A 14 3.83 7.59 10.16
C LEU A 14 2.59 8.18 10.83
N ALA A 15 2.24 9.41 10.46
CA ALA A 15 0.97 10.01 10.86
C ALA A 15 -0.15 9.37 10.03
N LEU A 16 -0.93 8.51 10.67
CA LEU A 16 -2.03 7.80 10.02
C LEU A 16 -3.31 8.65 10.04
N PRO A 17 -3.92 8.93 8.87
CA PRO A 17 -5.23 9.58 8.83
C PRO A 17 -6.33 8.61 9.30
N LEU A 18 -7.55 9.13 9.42
CA LEU A 18 -8.73 8.29 9.56
C LEU A 18 -8.97 7.50 8.28
N GLY A 19 -9.33 6.22 8.44
CA GLY A 19 -9.74 5.32 7.37
C GLY A 19 -11.17 5.54 6.93
N ILE A 20 -11.74 4.51 6.29
CA ILE A 20 -13.10 4.52 5.76
C ILE A 20 -14.12 4.52 6.91
N SER A 21 -13.92 3.69 7.93
CA SER A 21 -14.82 3.57 9.08
C SER A 21 -14.14 3.85 10.42
N GLY A 22 -12.80 3.80 10.49
CA GLY A 22 -12.10 3.91 11.76
C GLY A 22 -10.60 4.12 11.66
N SER A 23 -9.89 3.57 12.65
CA SER A 23 -8.45 3.80 12.81
C SER A 23 -7.64 2.86 11.92
N LEU A 24 -6.64 3.43 11.26
CA LEU A 24 -5.67 2.67 10.49
C LEU A 24 -4.59 2.09 11.39
N GLN A 25 -4.05 0.97 10.96
CA GLN A 25 -2.90 0.31 11.59
C GLN A 25 -1.87 -0.07 10.54
N ILE A 26 -0.61 -0.10 10.95
CA ILE A 26 0.47 -0.65 10.14
C ILE A 26 0.84 -2.01 10.74
N ILE A 27 0.76 -3.06 9.94
CA ILE A 27 1.25 -4.37 10.32
C ILE A 27 2.53 -4.63 9.52
N ALA A 28 3.65 -4.75 10.22
CA ALA A 28 4.98 -4.90 9.63
C ALA A 28 5.54 -6.32 9.82
N VAL A 29 6.22 -6.83 8.79
CA VAL A 29 7.00 -8.05 8.79
C VAL A 29 8.32 -7.83 8.06
N LYS A 30 9.44 -7.89 8.81
CA LYS A 30 10.79 -7.64 8.30
C LYS A 30 10.87 -6.29 7.59
N ASP A 31 11.08 -6.27 6.28
CA ASP A 31 11.27 -5.06 5.48
C ASP A 31 9.99 -4.61 4.77
N LEU A 32 8.87 -5.30 5.00
CA LEU A 32 7.57 -5.02 4.39
C LEU A 32 6.54 -4.66 5.46
N ALA A 33 5.65 -3.74 5.16
CA ALA A 33 4.50 -3.45 5.98
C ALA A 33 3.24 -3.26 5.13
N ALA A 34 2.08 -3.46 5.75
CA ALA A 34 0.78 -3.24 5.16
C ALA A 34 0.04 -2.18 5.97
N LEU A 35 -0.55 -1.21 5.27
CA LEU A 35 -1.49 -0.24 5.84
C LEU A 35 -2.89 -0.83 5.77
N VAL A 36 -3.49 -1.07 6.92
CA VAL A 36 -4.74 -1.81 7.03
C VAL A 36 -5.75 -1.15 7.95
N GLU A 37 -7.01 -1.51 7.76
CA GLU A 37 -8.09 -1.26 8.70
C GLU A 37 -8.70 -2.61 9.08
N LEU A 38 -8.51 -3.03 10.33
CA LEU A 38 -8.84 -4.39 10.77
C LEU A 38 -10.36 -4.62 10.82
N ASP A 39 -11.08 -3.62 11.33
CA ASP A 39 -12.51 -3.72 11.67
C ASP A 39 -13.44 -3.17 10.59
N LEU A 40 -12.96 -3.09 9.34
CA LEU A 40 -13.77 -2.67 8.21
C LEU A 40 -14.57 -3.85 7.63
N ASP A 41 -15.90 -3.71 7.61
CA ASP A 41 -16.81 -4.58 6.87
C ASP A 41 -16.94 -4.09 5.42
N VAL A 42 -16.27 -4.80 4.51
CA VAL A 42 -16.25 -4.48 3.07
C VAL A 42 -17.58 -4.79 2.39
N LEU A 43 -18.40 -5.69 2.96
CA LEU A 43 -19.71 -6.00 2.40
C LEU A 43 -20.66 -4.82 2.61
N ALA A 44 -20.65 -4.21 3.80
CA ALA A 44 -21.47 -3.05 4.13
C ALA A 44 -21.16 -1.79 3.28
N LEU A 45 -19.98 -1.73 2.65
CA LEU A 45 -19.61 -0.66 1.71
C LEU A 45 -20.31 -0.79 0.37
N GLN A 46 -20.68 -2.01 -0.03
CA GLN A 46 -21.35 -2.31 -1.30
C GLN A 46 -22.87 -2.16 -1.20
N ASP A 47 -23.41 -1.93 0.00
CA ASP A 47 -24.85 -1.77 0.23
C ASP A 47 -25.47 -0.59 -0.53
N SER A 48 -24.66 0.42 -0.91
CA SER A 48 -25.13 1.57 -1.68
C SER A 48 -23.99 2.24 -2.45
N ASP A 49 -24.32 2.82 -3.60
CA ASP A 49 -23.36 3.57 -4.42
C ASP A 49 -22.71 4.73 -3.65
N GLU A 50 -23.46 5.40 -2.78
CA GLU A 50 -22.93 6.50 -1.96
C GLU A 50 -21.83 6.02 -1.01
N ARG A 51 -22.08 4.92 -0.27
CA ARG A 51 -21.07 4.34 0.62
C ARG A 51 -19.85 3.85 -0.13
N LEU A 52 -20.05 3.23 -1.29
CA LEU A 52 -18.95 2.78 -2.13
C LEU A 52 -18.12 3.97 -2.63
N MET A 53 -18.77 5.05 -3.06
CA MET A 53 -18.10 6.28 -3.49
C MET A 53 -17.30 6.90 -2.34
N GLN A 54 -17.88 7.01 -1.14
CA GLN A 54 -17.16 7.51 0.05
C GLN A 54 -15.97 6.63 0.39
N ALA A 55 -16.09 5.31 0.27
CA ALA A 55 -15.00 4.38 0.51
C ALA A 55 -13.83 4.59 -0.47
N ILE A 56 -14.13 4.83 -1.76
CA ILE A 56 -13.10 5.13 -2.77
C ILE A 56 -12.39 6.45 -2.45
N LEU A 57 -13.14 7.51 -2.13
CA LEU A 57 -12.56 8.81 -1.78
C LEU A 57 -11.69 8.74 -0.52
N ALA A 58 -12.15 7.99 0.49
CA ALA A 58 -11.38 7.75 1.70
C ALA A 58 -10.12 6.93 1.40
N HIS A 59 -10.21 5.88 0.56
CA HIS A 59 -9.04 5.12 0.11
C HIS A 59 -7.99 6.03 -0.52
N ASP A 60 -8.39 6.86 -1.49
CA ASP A 60 -7.46 7.76 -2.18
C ASP A 60 -6.83 8.78 -1.22
N ARG A 61 -7.63 9.33 -0.30
CA ARG A 61 -7.14 10.26 0.73
C ARG A 61 -6.09 9.61 1.62
N VAL A 62 -6.36 8.40 2.12
CA VAL A 62 -5.45 7.64 2.98
C VAL A 62 -4.15 7.33 2.25
N THR A 63 -4.26 6.73 1.06
CA THR A 63 -3.12 6.35 0.22
C THR A 63 -2.27 7.57 -0.11
N ARG A 64 -2.87 8.70 -0.49
CA ARG A 64 -2.14 9.94 -0.78
C ARG A 64 -1.45 10.52 0.45
N ALA A 65 -2.11 10.57 1.60
CA ALA A 65 -1.54 11.10 2.84
C ALA A 65 -0.34 10.29 3.33
N VAL A 66 -0.38 8.96 3.16
CA VAL A 66 0.76 8.10 3.51
C VAL A 66 1.86 8.19 2.44
N PHE A 67 1.49 8.28 1.16
CA PHE A 67 2.46 8.45 0.06
C PHE A 67 3.30 9.73 0.18
N GLN A 68 2.75 10.78 0.79
CA GLN A 68 3.48 12.01 1.09
C GLN A 68 4.58 11.84 2.16
N GLN A 69 4.48 10.80 2.98
CA GLN A 69 5.41 10.53 4.09
C GLN A 69 6.39 9.40 3.77
N THR A 70 5.98 8.42 2.95
CA THR A 70 6.79 7.27 2.57
C THR A 70 6.41 6.75 1.18
N THR A 71 7.34 6.05 0.52
CA THR A 71 7.06 5.38 -0.75
C THR A 71 6.12 4.20 -0.51
N LEU A 72 5.03 4.14 -1.27
CA LEU A 72 4.17 2.96 -1.34
C LEU A 72 4.65 2.02 -2.44
N LEU A 73 4.45 0.71 -2.25
CA LEU A 73 4.74 -0.26 -3.30
C LEU A 73 3.73 -0.13 -4.43
N PRO A 74 4.13 -0.38 -5.69
CA PRO A 74 3.21 -0.32 -6.81
C PRO A 74 2.08 -1.34 -6.71
N PRO A 75 0.86 -1.06 -7.19
CA PRO A 75 -0.29 -1.97 -7.13
C PRO A 75 -0.06 -3.34 -7.77
N GLN A 76 0.75 -3.41 -8.84
CA GLN A 76 1.16 -4.68 -9.45
C GLN A 76 2.05 -5.54 -8.55
N VAL A 77 2.54 -5.02 -7.43
CA VAL A 77 3.23 -5.86 -6.43
C VAL A 77 2.21 -6.47 -5.47
N TRP A 78 1.03 -5.89 -5.33
CA TRP A 78 0.05 -6.26 -4.31
C TRP A 78 -0.67 -7.57 -4.62
N TYR A 79 -0.86 -7.94 -5.89
CA TYR A 79 -1.54 -9.18 -6.25
C TYR A 79 -0.79 -10.43 -5.79
N GLU A 80 0.54 -10.39 -5.72
CA GLU A 80 1.36 -11.49 -5.19
C GLU A 80 1.13 -11.67 -3.69
N PHE A 81 0.86 -10.56 -2.99
CA PHE A 81 0.57 -10.56 -1.56
C PHE A 81 -0.88 -10.92 -1.26
N CYS A 82 -1.87 -10.46 -2.04
CA CYS A 82 -3.31 -10.69 -1.79
C CYS A 82 -3.81 -12.13 -2.01
N LEU A 83 -2.98 -13.07 -2.47
CA LEU A 83 -3.35 -14.49 -2.46
C LEU A 83 -3.57 -14.97 -1.01
N PRO A 84 -4.52 -15.87 -0.72
CA PRO A 84 -4.77 -16.39 0.64
C PRO A 84 -3.51 -16.98 1.29
N THR A 85 -2.58 -17.45 0.47
CA THR A 85 -1.25 -17.92 0.86
C THR A 85 -0.19 -16.82 0.90
N GLY A 86 -0.31 -15.70 0.20
CA GLY A 86 0.68 -14.63 0.11
C GLY A 86 0.85 -13.86 1.42
N ILE A 87 -0.23 -13.25 1.92
CA ILE A 87 -0.24 -12.53 3.21
C ILE A 87 0.06 -13.53 4.32
N ALA A 88 -0.70 -14.61 4.41
CA ALA A 88 -0.55 -15.52 5.52
C ALA A 88 0.81 -16.28 5.52
N ARG A 89 1.50 -16.46 4.39
CA ARG A 89 2.89 -16.98 4.34
C ARG A 89 3.92 -15.90 4.63
N ALA A 90 3.75 -14.68 4.13
CA ALA A 90 4.60 -13.56 4.51
C ALA A 90 4.55 -13.32 6.03
N PHE A 91 3.37 -13.48 6.64
CA PHE A 91 3.12 -13.32 8.06
C PHE A 91 3.38 -14.58 8.92
N ARG A 92 3.19 -15.83 8.42
CA ARG A 92 3.45 -17.08 9.18
C ARG A 92 4.87 -17.65 9.05
N ASN A 93 5.61 -17.40 7.95
CA ASN A 93 6.93 -18.02 7.72
C ASN A 93 8.12 -17.18 8.22
N SER A 94 8.00 -16.55 9.39
CA SER A 94 9.15 -15.88 10.04
C SER A 94 10.30 -16.83 10.40
N SER A 95 10.16 -18.15 10.25
CA SER A 95 11.21 -19.15 10.52
C SER A 95 11.74 -19.96 9.31
N SER A 96 11.26 -19.79 8.07
CA SER A 96 11.94 -20.43 6.92
C SER A 96 11.62 -19.79 5.55
N ARG A 97 12.66 -19.14 5.02
CA ARG A 97 12.99 -18.89 3.59
C ARG A 97 11.87 -18.43 2.64
N VAL A 98 11.99 -17.18 2.18
CA VAL A 98 12.08 -16.88 0.74
C VAL A 98 13.18 -15.84 0.54
N CYS A 99 14.40 -16.33 0.32
CA CYS A 99 15.43 -15.62 -0.43
C CYS A 99 15.33 -16.18 -1.86
N GLY A 100 15.09 -15.32 -2.84
CA GLY A 100 15.03 -15.72 -4.25
C GLY A 100 14.29 -14.69 -5.09
N LYS A 101 15.06 -13.78 -5.72
CA LYS A 101 14.66 -12.79 -6.74
C LYS A 101 14.15 -11.41 -6.27
N ALA A 102 14.85 -10.78 -5.33
CA ALA A 102 14.77 -9.33 -5.10
C ALA A 102 16.10 -8.60 -5.36
N ARG A 103 16.88 -9.04 -6.37
CA ARG A 103 18.19 -8.45 -6.70
C ARG A 103 18.38 -7.99 -8.16
N GLU A 104 17.32 -7.92 -8.96
CA GLU A 104 17.48 -7.58 -10.39
C GLU A 104 16.76 -6.29 -10.84
N ALA A 105 16.00 -5.62 -9.97
CA ALA A 105 15.31 -4.38 -10.34
C ALA A 105 16.10 -3.09 -10.04
N SER A 106 17.28 -3.15 -9.40
CA SER A 106 18.06 -1.95 -9.01
C SER A 106 19.17 -1.58 -10.00
N ARG A 107 19.21 -2.12 -11.23
CA ARG A 107 20.27 -1.83 -12.21
C ARG A 107 19.87 -1.25 -13.55
N GLN A 108 18.59 -1.01 -13.83
CA GLN A 108 18.17 -0.37 -15.08
C GLN A 108 16.98 0.55 -14.87
N SER A 109 17.26 1.84 -14.61
CA SER A 109 17.21 2.85 -15.67
C SER A 109 17.10 4.24 -15.03
N ARG A 110 18.22 4.97 -15.00
CA ARG A 110 18.18 6.44 -15.02
C ARG A 110 17.56 6.82 -16.36
N VAL A 111 16.28 7.18 -16.38
CA VAL A 111 15.73 7.99 -17.47
C VAL A 111 15.45 9.36 -16.90
N SER A 112 16.35 10.29 -17.24
CA SER A 112 16.11 11.71 -17.12
C SER A 112 14.88 12.07 -17.94
N VAL A 113 13.83 12.57 -17.30
CA VAL A 113 12.81 13.36 -18.00
C VAL A 113 13.27 14.80 -17.91
N LYS A 114 13.89 15.27 -18.98
CA LYS A 114 14.17 16.67 -19.23
C LYS A 114 12.81 17.33 -19.55
N ALA A 115 12.31 18.16 -18.65
CA ALA A 115 11.15 18.99 -18.93
C ALA A 115 11.60 20.17 -19.79
N ASP A 116 11.41 20.05 -21.11
CA ASP A 116 11.52 21.19 -22.02
C ASP A 116 10.30 22.09 -21.81
N CYS A 117 10.54 23.22 -21.13
CA CYS A 117 9.57 24.27 -20.90
C CYS A 117 9.73 25.30 -22.02
N SER A 118 8.94 25.20 -23.10
CA SER A 118 8.82 26.26 -24.12
C SER A 118 7.60 26.03 -25.02
N ALA A 119 6.46 26.67 -24.69
CA ALA A 119 5.55 27.25 -25.68
C ALA A 119 4.51 28.11 -24.96
N LEU A 120 4.51 29.42 -25.25
CA LEU A 120 3.36 30.20 -25.75
C LEU A 120 3.63 31.70 -25.57
N SER A 121 4.10 32.33 -26.66
CA SER A 121 3.66 33.65 -27.12
C SER A 121 3.68 33.62 -28.64
#